data_AF-A0A8S3QDQ2-F1
#
_entry.id   AF-A0A8S3QDQ2-F1
#
_cell.length_a   1.000
_cell.length_b   1.000
_cell.length_c   1.000
_cell.angle_alpha   90.00
_cell.angle_beta   90.00
_cell.angle_gamma   90.00
#
_symmetry.space_group_name_H-M   'P 1'
#
loop_
_entity.id
_entity.type
_entity.pdbx_description
1 polymer ?
#
loop_
_entity_poly.entity_id
_entity_poly.type
_entity_poly.pdbx_seq_one_letter_code
_entity_poly.pdbx_strand_id
1 'polypeptide(L)'
;MSLLDLRLQDFYLSMWKRDIIKVSKLRTYIKLKTMVEQESYIKLNLSKSQRSCVAQLRCGILPLRIETGRYIGEQREERICNFCTENSIEDESHFVLDCSLYTELRNEHFKDIISDVNFLQMNNDEKLYHILINFPRKTAKYLVDAIRKNLLMYIYPIVIIIFSD
;
A
#
# COMPACT_ATOMS: atom_id res chain seq x y z
N MET A 1 -4.12 -17.22 30.20
CA MET A 1 -3.32 -15.97 30.13
C MET A 1 -3.46 -15.29 31.48
N SER A 2 -2.35 -14.98 32.15
CA SER A 2 -2.37 -14.42 33.50
C SER A 2 -2.71 -12.93 33.48
N LEU A 3 -3.12 -12.37 34.62
CA LEU A 3 -3.34 -10.92 34.77
C LEU A 3 -2.06 -10.12 34.50
N LEU A 4 -0.90 -10.71 34.77
CA LEU A 4 0.40 -10.10 34.48
C LEU A 4 0.66 -10.01 32.97
N ASP A 5 0.35 -11.06 32.21
CA ASP A 5 0.51 -11.10 30.76
C ASP A 5 -0.33 -10.02 30.07
N LEU A 6 -1.58 -9.85 30.51
CA LEU A 6 -2.48 -8.81 30.01
C LEU A 6 -1.91 -7.40 30.25
N ARG A 7 -1.43 -7.13 31.47
CA ARG A 7 -0.85 -5.83 31.81
C ARG A 7 0.43 -5.53 31.02
N LEU A 8 1.28 -6.53 30.80
CA LEU A 8 2.46 -6.39 29.96
C LEU A 8 2.07 -6.08 28.51
N GLN A 9 1.09 -6.81 27.96
CA GLN A 9 0.59 -6.58 26.61
C GLN A 9 0.05 -5.15 26.42
N ASP A 10 -0.76 -4.67 27.37
CA ASP A 10 -1.31 -3.31 27.35
C ASP A 10 -0.21 -2.23 27.43
N PHE A 11 0.80 -2.45 28.27
CA PHE A 11 1.95 -1.56 28.39
C PHE A 11 2.72 -1.44 27.07
N TYR A 12 3.08 -2.58 26.47
CA TYR A 12 3.81 -2.60 25.19
C TYR A 12 2.96 -2.05 24.04
N LEU A 13 1.66 -2.37 23.97
CA LEU A 13 0.75 -1.82 22.98
C LEU A 13 0.66 -0.30 23.08
N SER A 14 0.56 0.23 24.29
CA SER A 14 0.51 1.67 24.55
C SER A 14 1.81 2.37 24.15
N MET A 15 2.97 1.79 24.50
CA MET A 15 4.27 2.30 24.11
C MET A 15 4.43 2.31 22.59
N TRP A 16 4.13 1.19 21.94
CA TRP A 16 4.19 1.05 20.48
C TRP A 16 3.30 2.07 19.76
N LYS A 17 2.03 2.24 20.19
CA LYS A 17 1.12 3.25 19.62
C LYS A 17 1.69 4.67 19.71
N ARG A 18 2.33 5.03 20.83
CA ARG A 18 2.94 6.35 20.99
C ARG A 18 4.12 6.58 20.04
N ASP A 19 4.90 5.54 19.76
CA ASP A 19 6.11 5.69 18.96
C ASP A 19 5.84 5.64 17.47
N ILE A 20 4.92 4.77 17.00
CA ILE A 20 4.61 4.68 15.57
C ILE A 20 4.02 5.97 15.01
N ILE A 21 3.20 6.69 15.79
CA ILE A 21 2.56 7.94 15.36
C ILE A 21 3.59 9.03 15.02
N LYS A 22 4.78 8.98 15.63
CA LYS A 22 5.88 9.92 15.35
C LYS A 22 6.56 9.65 14.01
N VAL A 23 6.36 8.46 13.42
CA VAL A 23 6.98 8.06 12.16
C VAL A 23 6.03 8.35 11.00
N SER A 24 6.18 9.52 10.38
CA SER A 24 5.32 9.99 9.26
C SER A 24 5.24 9.02 8.07
N LYS A 25 6.27 8.18 7.89
CA LYS A 25 6.33 7.14 6.86
C LYS A 25 5.32 6.00 7.09
N LEU A 26 4.94 5.73 8.35
CA LEU A 26 4.04 4.64 8.72
C LEU A 26 2.54 5.00 8.63
N ARG A 27 2.19 6.06 7.89
CA ARG A 27 0.82 6.55 7.67
C ARG A 27 -0.21 5.47 7.34
N THR A 28 0.15 4.51 6.48
CA THR A 28 -0.73 3.41 6.08
C THR A 28 -0.69 2.29 7.12
N TYR A 29 0.50 1.95 7.62
CA TYR A 29 0.67 0.93 8.65
C TYR A 29 -0.17 1.20 9.90
N ILE A 30 -0.18 2.45 10.40
CA ILE A 30 -0.91 2.83 11.62
C ILE A 30 -2.43 2.66 11.45
N LYS A 31 -2.96 2.88 10.25
CA LYS A 31 -4.39 2.68 9.94
C LYS A 31 -4.78 1.21 9.91
N LEU A 32 -3.83 0.33 9.58
CA LEU A 32 -4.08 -1.10 9.38
C LEU A 32 -3.74 -1.96 10.60
N LYS A 33 -2.73 -1.56 11.38
CA LYS A 33 -2.22 -2.35 12.51
C LYS A 33 -2.93 -1.96 13.79
N THR A 34 -3.77 -2.86 14.32
CA THR A 34 -4.51 -2.63 15.57
C THR A 34 -3.84 -3.25 16.79
N MET A 35 -3.22 -4.41 16.62
CA MET A 35 -2.63 -5.23 17.70
C MET A 35 -1.16 -5.56 17.42
N VAL A 36 -0.30 -5.64 18.45
CA VAL A 36 1.11 -6.05 18.32
C VAL A 36 1.23 -7.57 18.23
N GLU A 37 0.86 -8.10 17.07
CA GLU A 37 0.90 -9.55 16.78
C GLU A 37 1.36 -9.83 15.34
N GLN A 38 1.59 -11.10 15.02
CA GLN A 38 1.92 -11.50 13.66
C GLN A 38 0.74 -11.26 12.70
N GLU A 39 1.00 -10.60 11.57
CA GLU A 39 0.00 -10.33 10.55
C GLU A 39 -0.61 -11.58 9.94
N SER A 40 -1.93 -11.54 9.70
CA SER A 40 -2.69 -12.66 9.13
C SER A 40 -2.18 -13.07 7.75
N TYR A 41 -1.80 -12.09 6.90
CA TYR A 41 -1.30 -12.36 5.55
C TYR A 41 0.02 -13.15 5.54
N ILE A 42 0.80 -13.12 6.64
CA ILE A 42 2.05 -13.89 6.75
C ILE A 42 1.75 -15.39 6.85
N LYS A 43 0.62 -15.75 7.46
CA LYS A 43 0.18 -17.14 7.65
C LYS A 43 -0.43 -17.75 6.38
N LEU A 44 -0.65 -16.95 5.34
CA LEU A 44 -1.22 -17.40 4.07
C LEU A 44 -0.14 -18.02 3.17
N ASN A 45 -0.57 -18.97 2.32
CA ASN A 45 0.27 -19.53 1.26
C ASN A 45 0.49 -18.51 0.12
N LEU A 46 1.29 -17.48 0.40
CA LEU A 46 1.77 -16.48 -0.53
C LEU A 46 3.23 -16.76 -0.87
N SER A 47 3.68 -16.36 -2.05
CA SER A 47 5.11 -16.40 -2.38
C SER A 47 5.89 -15.39 -1.52
N LYS A 48 7.22 -15.55 -1.45
CA LYS A 48 8.08 -14.57 -0.77
C LYS A 48 7.92 -13.17 -1.38
N SER A 49 7.83 -13.07 -2.70
CA SER A 49 7.62 -11.80 -3.42
C SER A 49 6.28 -11.17 -3.06
N GLN A 50 5.20 -11.96 -3.05
CA GLN A 50 3.86 -11.50 -2.67
C GLN A 50 3.82 -10.95 -1.23
N ARG A 51 4.36 -11.68 -0.25
CA ARG A 51 4.44 -11.20 1.14
C ARG A 51 5.28 -9.93 1.26
N SER A 52 6.39 -9.88 0.52
CA SER A 52 7.26 -8.71 0.48
C SER A 52 6.52 -7.48 -0.05
N CYS A 53 5.81 -7.59 -1.18
CA CYS A 53 5.07 -6.46 -1.76
C CYS A 53 3.99 -5.93 -0.80
N VAL A 54 3.24 -6.81 -0.14
CA VAL A 54 2.23 -6.40 0.86
C VAL A 54 2.89 -5.68 2.03
N ALA A 55 3.99 -6.22 2.57
CA ALA A 55 4.73 -5.57 3.66
C ALA A 55 5.28 -4.21 3.22
N GLN A 56 5.80 -4.12 1.99
CA GLN A 56 6.37 -2.90 1.44
C GLN A 56 5.34 -1.79 1.29
N LEU A 57 4.15 -2.10 0.77
CA LEU A 57 3.05 -1.16 0.69
C LEU A 57 2.66 -0.66 2.09
N ARG A 58 2.43 -1.59 3.03
CA ARG A 58 1.98 -1.24 4.39
C ARG A 58 2.98 -0.35 5.11
N CYS A 59 4.27 -0.61 4.96
CA CYS A 59 5.34 0.18 5.56
C CYS A 59 5.68 1.48 4.79
N GLY A 60 4.97 1.78 3.70
CA GLY A 60 5.21 2.96 2.87
C GLY A 60 6.60 2.98 2.22
N ILE A 61 7.11 1.82 1.81
CA ILE A 61 8.46 1.68 1.23
C ILE A 61 8.43 1.32 -0.26
N LEU A 62 7.24 1.18 -0.86
CA LEU A 62 7.14 1.06 -2.31
C LEU A 62 7.66 2.34 -2.99
N PRO A 63 8.21 2.24 -4.20
CA PRO A 63 8.79 3.36 -4.95
C PRO A 63 7.70 4.25 -5.57
N LEU A 64 6.76 4.72 -4.75
CA LEU A 64 5.74 5.72 -5.10
C LEU A 64 6.30 7.12 -4.87
N ARG A 65 5.79 8.14 -5.56
CA ARG A 65 6.27 9.54 -5.43
C ARG A 65 6.19 10.07 -4.02
N ILE A 66 5.23 9.61 -3.21
CA ILE A 66 5.18 9.97 -1.78
C ILE A 66 6.47 9.62 -1.02
N GLU A 67 7.15 8.54 -1.43
CA GLU A 67 8.39 8.04 -0.84
C GLU A 67 9.62 8.46 -1.64
N THR A 68 9.60 8.38 -2.97
CA THR A 68 10.76 8.77 -3.80
C THR A 68 11.01 10.27 -3.74
N GLY A 69 9.97 11.10 -3.77
CA GLY A 69 10.08 12.55 -3.60
C GLY A 69 10.56 12.96 -2.21
N ARG A 70 10.25 12.15 -1.18
CA ARG A 70 10.76 12.37 0.18
C ARG A 70 12.28 12.30 0.25
N TYR A 71 12.92 11.40 -0.50
CA TYR A 71 14.38 11.25 -0.48
C TYR A 71 15.11 12.46 -1.06
N ILE A 72 14.47 13.19 -1.96
CA ILE A 72 15.03 14.39 -2.60
C ILE A 72 14.50 15.69 -2.00
N GLY A 73 13.68 15.62 -0.94
CA GLY A 73 13.20 16.78 -0.19
C GLY A 73 12.04 17.54 -0.84
N GLU A 74 11.33 16.97 -1.82
CA GLU A 74 10.14 17.59 -2.41
C GLU A 74 9.03 17.76 -1.38
N GLN A 75 8.24 18.84 -1.51
CA GLN A 75 7.08 19.07 -0.65
C GLN A 75 6.04 17.97 -0.89
N ARG A 76 5.24 17.63 0.13
CA ARG A 76 4.29 16.50 0.03
C ARG A 76 3.31 16.71 -1.12
N GLU A 77 2.91 17.96 -1.33
CA GLU A 77 1.93 18.42 -2.30
C GLU A 77 2.46 18.31 -3.74
N GLU A 78 3.79 18.29 -3.91
CA GLU A 78 4.47 18.18 -5.21
C GLU A 78 4.75 16.72 -5.62
N ARG A 79 4.51 15.76 -4.72
CA ARG A 79 4.75 14.32 -4.94
C ARG A 79 3.61 13.67 -5.72
N ILE A 80 3.32 14.25 -6.88
CA ILE A 80 2.23 13.87 -7.78
C ILE A 80 2.60 12.60 -8.56
N CYS A 81 1.61 11.76 -8.86
CA CYS A 81 1.78 10.60 -9.71
C CYS A 81 2.08 11.04 -11.16
N ASN A 82 3.23 10.58 -11.68
CA ASN A 82 3.70 10.96 -13.01
C ASN A 82 2.99 10.20 -14.15
N PHE A 83 2.20 9.16 -13.84
CA PHE A 83 1.65 8.24 -14.83
C PHE A 83 0.14 8.34 -15.00
N CYS A 84 -0.52 9.08 -14.11
CA CYS A 84 -1.97 9.21 -14.08
C CYS A 84 -2.40 10.58 -14.59
N THR A 85 -3.65 10.70 -15.02
CA THR A 85 -4.24 11.97 -15.49
C THR A 85 -4.83 12.83 -14.37
N GLU A 86 -4.84 12.32 -13.13
CA GLU A 86 -5.58 12.92 -12.01
C GLU A 86 -4.79 14.00 -11.26
N ASN A 87 -3.53 14.26 -11.62
CA ASN A 87 -2.64 15.23 -10.98
C ASN A 87 -2.70 15.18 -9.43
N SER A 88 -2.76 13.96 -8.89
CA SER A 88 -2.96 13.67 -7.47
C SER A 88 -1.68 13.14 -6.83
N ILE A 89 -1.52 13.35 -5.52
CA ILE A 89 -0.38 12.84 -4.75
C ILE A 89 -0.33 11.30 -4.89
N GLU A 90 0.83 10.76 -5.27
CA GLU A 90 1.00 9.30 -5.41
C GLU A 90 1.31 8.66 -4.05
N ASP A 91 0.29 8.51 -3.22
CA ASP A 91 0.37 7.72 -1.99
C ASP A 91 -0.24 6.32 -2.13
N GLU A 92 -0.23 5.55 -1.04
CA GLU A 92 -0.71 4.18 -1.03
C GLU A 92 -2.21 4.08 -1.36
N SER A 93 -3.01 5.09 -1.00
CA SER A 93 -4.43 5.14 -1.31
C SER A 93 -4.63 5.38 -2.80
N HIS A 94 -4.01 6.43 -3.36
CA HIS A 94 -4.10 6.73 -4.78
C HIS A 94 -3.65 5.54 -5.63
N PHE A 95 -2.52 4.91 -5.26
CA PHE A 95 -1.98 3.74 -5.95
C PHE A 95 -3.00 2.59 -6.00
N VAL A 96 -3.61 2.22 -4.86
CA VAL A 96 -4.50 1.05 -4.76
C VAL A 96 -5.92 1.32 -5.25
N LEU A 97 -6.43 2.56 -5.14
CA LEU A 97 -7.85 2.87 -5.34
C LEU A 97 -8.13 3.68 -6.62
N ASP A 98 -7.29 4.66 -6.93
CA ASP A 98 -7.71 5.77 -7.80
C ASP A 98 -6.91 5.86 -9.12
N CYS A 99 -5.59 5.65 -9.06
CA CYS A 99 -4.66 5.90 -10.16
C CYS A 99 -5.08 5.26 -11.49
N SER A 100 -5.34 6.07 -12.52
CA SER A 100 -5.85 5.58 -13.81
C SER A 100 -4.96 4.56 -14.51
N LEU A 101 -3.64 4.60 -14.29
CA LEU A 101 -2.67 3.62 -14.82
C LEU A 101 -3.03 2.17 -14.42
N TYR A 102 -3.61 2.00 -13.23
CA TYR A 102 -3.90 0.69 -12.65
C TYR A 102 -5.37 0.29 -12.77
N THR A 103 -6.21 1.04 -13.50
CA THR A 103 -7.66 0.76 -13.64
C THR A 103 -7.94 -0.67 -14.12
N GLU A 104 -7.26 -1.11 -15.18
CA GLU A 104 -7.43 -2.46 -15.72
C GLU A 104 -7.05 -3.54 -14.70
N LEU A 105 -5.93 -3.35 -13.99
CA LEU A 105 -5.47 -4.28 -12.95
C LEU A 105 -6.41 -4.29 -11.73
N ARG A 106 -6.95 -3.14 -11.33
CA ARG A 106 -7.98 -3.09 -10.27
C ARG A 106 -9.23 -3.85 -10.70
N ASN A 107 -9.68 -3.66 -11.94
CA ASN A 107 -10.82 -4.39 -12.49
C ASN A 107 -10.54 -5.89 -12.61
N GLU A 108 -9.31 -6.31 -12.90
CA GLU A 108 -8.94 -7.73 -12.97
C GLU A 108 -8.96 -8.40 -11.59
N HIS A 109 -8.32 -7.77 -10.59
CA HIS A 109 -8.11 -8.40 -9.28
C HIS A 109 -9.25 -8.17 -8.29
N PHE A 110 -9.96 -7.05 -8.41
CA PHE A 110 -10.93 -6.56 -7.43
C PHE A 110 -12.35 -6.38 -7.99
N LYS A 111 -12.68 -6.87 -9.20
CA LYS A 111 -14.00 -6.68 -9.84
C LYS A 111 -15.18 -6.91 -8.89
N ASP A 112 -15.15 -8.05 -8.21
CA ASP A 112 -16.15 -8.52 -7.26
C ASP A 112 -16.27 -7.63 -6.02
N ILE A 113 -15.17 -7.00 -5.62
CA ILE A 113 -15.11 -6.10 -4.46
C ILE A 113 -15.62 -4.70 -4.86
N ILE A 114 -15.10 -4.15 -5.96
CA ILE A 114 -15.43 -2.79 -6.41
C ILE A 114 -16.88 -2.67 -6.90
N SER A 115 -17.50 -3.78 -7.30
CA SER A 115 -18.93 -3.82 -7.65
C SER A 115 -19.88 -3.94 -6.46
N ASP A 116 -19.36 -4.23 -5.26
CA ASP A 116 -20.18 -4.37 -4.05
C ASP A 116 -20.69 -2.99 -3.60
N VAL A 117 -22.01 -2.88 -3.40
CA VAL A 117 -22.67 -1.65 -2.94
C VAL A 117 -22.11 -1.17 -1.60
N ASN A 118 -21.80 -2.10 -0.68
CA ASN A 118 -21.21 -1.76 0.61
C ASN A 118 -19.82 -1.15 0.44
N PHE A 119 -19.02 -1.70 -0.48
CA PHE A 119 -17.70 -1.15 -0.78
C PHE A 119 -17.80 0.25 -1.37
N LEU A 120 -18.76 0.49 -2.27
CA LEU A 120 -18.94 1.81 -2.90
C LEU A 120 -19.26 2.91 -1.88
N GLN A 121 -20.01 2.58 -0.82
CA GLN A 121 -20.39 3.50 0.26
C GLN A 121 -19.26 3.81 1.26
N MET A 122 -18.19 3.01 1.28
CA MET A 122 -17.05 3.22 2.17
C MET A 122 -16.23 4.46 1.78
N ASN A 123 -15.65 5.13 2.78
CA ASN A 123 -14.62 6.13 2.53
C ASN A 123 -13.29 5.48 2.11
N ASN A 124 -12.31 6.28 1.66
CA ASN A 124 -11.07 5.73 1.11
C ASN A 124 -10.24 4.94 2.14
N ASP A 125 -10.25 5.33 3.41
CA ASP A 125 -9.53 4.60 4.47
C ASP A 125 -10.17 3.23 4.74
N GLU A 126 -11.50 3.18 4.76
CA GLU A 126 -12.27 1.93 4.88
C GLU A 126 -12.06 1.03 3.66
N LYS A 127 -12.10 1.58 2.44
CA LYS A 127 -11.83 0.84 1.19
C LYS A 127 -10.43 0.24 1.19
N LEU A 128 -9.43 1.04 1.56
CA LEU A 128 -8.04 0.62 1.63
C LEU A 128 -7.88 -0.48 2.70
N TYR A 129 -8.46 -0.30 3.89
CA TYR A 129 -8.46 -1.33 4.92
C TYR A 129 -9.09 -2.63 4.41
N HIS A 130 -10.27 -2.53 3.79
CA HIS A 130 -11.02 -3.68 3.29
C HIS A 130 -10.22 -4.48 2.26
N ILE A 131 -9.61 -3.81 1.27
CA ILE A 131 -8.75 -4.47 0.29
C ILE A 131 -7.55 -5.13 0.98
N LEU A 132 -6.81 -4.38 1.81
CA LEU A 132 -5.52 -4.84 2.35
C LEU A 132 -5.64 -5.91 3.44
N ILE A 133 -6.70 -5.87 4.25
CA ILE A 133 -6.88 -6.75 5.41
C ILE A 133 -7.84 -7.90 5.09
N ASN A 134 -8.95 -7.63 4.40
CA ASN A 134 -9.97 -8.66 4.16
C ASN A 134 -9.66 -9.48 2.89
N PHE A 135 -8.92 -8.92 1.94
CA PHE A 135 -8.56 -9.60 0.68
C PHE A 135 -7.05 -9.70 0.39
N PRO A 136 -6.21 -10.11 1.36
CA PRO A 136 -4.75 -10.07 1.25
C PRO A 136 -4.19 -10.91 0.09
N ARG A 137 -4.88 -11.97 -0.35
CA ARG A 137 -4.47 -12.77 -1.52
C ARG A 137 -4.65 -12.01 -2.84
N LYS A 138 -5.79 -11.32 -3.00
CA LYS A 138 -6.06 -10.47 -4.18
C LYS A 138 -5.12 -9.27 -4.17
N THR A 139 -4.95 -8.63 -3.01
CA THR A 139 -3.96 -7.56 -2.82
C THR A 139 -2.58 -7.99 -3.26
N ALA A 140 -2.09 -9.13 -2.77
CA ALA A 140 -0.73 -9.56 -3.07
C ALA A 140 -0.50 -9.81 -4.57
N LYS A 141 -1.51 -10.34 -5.29
CA LYS A 141 -1.45 -10.51 -6.74
C LYS A 141 -1.44 -9.16 -7.46
N TYR A 142 -2.41 -8.31 -7.15
CA TYR A 142 -2.49 -6.94 -7.66
C TYR A 142 -1.17 -6.18 -7.49
N LEU A 143 -0.55 -6.24 -6.31
CA LEU A 143 0.70 -5.52 -6.05
C LEU A 143 1.86 -6.04 -6.89
N VAL A 144 1.99 -7.35 -7.08
CA VAL A 144 3.04 -7.91 -7.93
C VAL A 144 2.88 -7.43 -9.37
N ASP A 145 1.66 -7.44 -9.89
CA ASP A 145 1.39 -7.04 -11.28
C ASP A 145 1.52 -5.52 -11.46
N ALA A 146 1.03 -4.73 -10.50
CA ALA A 146 1.12 -3.27 -10.50
C ALA A 146 2.58 -2.79 -10.39
N ILE A 147 3.39 -3.41 -9.52
CA ILE A 147 4.82 -3.10 -9.38
C ILE A 147 5.57 -3.47 -10.66
N ARG A 148 5.26 -4.62 -11.27
CA ARG A 148 5.84 -5.01 -12.57
C ARG A 148 5.48 -3.99 -13.66
N LYS A 149 4.22 -3.55 -13.73
CA LYS A 149 3.77 -2.51 -14.67
C LYS A 149 4.50 -1.18 -14.43
N ASN A 150 4.68 -0.78 -13.18
CA ASN A 150 5.41 0.43 -12.81
C ASN A 150 6.88 0.36 -13.27
N LEU A 151 7.58 -0.75 -12.99
CA LEU A 151 8.96 -0.96 -13.46
C LEU A 151 9.08 -0.89 -14.99
N LEU A 152 8.12 -1.46 -15.72
CA LEU A 152 8.10 -1.36 -17.18
C LEU A 152 7.95 0.09 -17.66
N MET A 153 7.15 0.92 -16.96
CA MET A 153 6.99 2.34 -17.29
C MET A 153 8.25 3.17 -17.02
N TYR A 154 9.11 2.78 -16.08
CA TYR A 154 10.42 3.42 -15.87
C TYR A 154 11.50 2.91 -16.85
N ILE A 155 11.40 1.67 -17.34
CA ILE A 155 12.39 1.07 -18.26
C ILE A 155 12.11 1.42 -19.73
N TYR A 156 10.85 1.48 -20.15
CA TYR A 156 10.48 1.80 -21.54
C TYR A 156 11.00 3.15 -22.08
N PRO A 157 10.99 4.26 -21.32
CA PRO A 157 11.59 5.50 -21.79
C PRO A 157 13.13 5.40 -21.92
N ILE A 158 13.80 4.50 -21.19
CA ILE A 158 15.24 4.28 -21.34
C ILE A 158 15.55 3.47 -22.60
N VAL A 159 14.75 2.46 -22.91
CA VAL A 159 14.95 1.63 -24.12
C VAL A 159 14.65 2.41 -25.40
N ILE A 160 13.61 3.25 -25.43
CA ILE A 160 13.30 4.06 -26.62
C ILE A 160 14.44 5.06 -26.90
N ILE A 161 15.04 5.67 -25.87
CA ILE A 161 16.18 6.60 -26.04
C ILE A 161 17.45 5.89 -26.55
N ILE A 162 17.67 4.61 -26.20
CA ILE A 162 18.87 3.86 -26.64
C ILE A 162 18.72 3.31 -28.07
N PHE A 163 17.50 3.14 -28.58
CA PHE A 163 17.22 2.59 -29.92
C PHE A 163 16.65 3.61 -30.91
N SER A 164 16.73 4.91 -30.62
CA SER A 164 16.33 5.99 -31.53
C SER A 164 17.49 6.84 -32.07
N ASP A 165 18.74 6.37 -31.91
CA ASP A 165 19.94 6.86 -32.60
C ASP A 165 20.50 5.79 -33.56
#